data_AF-A0A350VV80-F1
#
_entry.id   AF-A0A350VV80-F1
#
_cell.length_a   1.000
_cell.length_b   1.000
_cell.length_c   1.000
_cell.angle_alpha   90.00
_cell.angle_beta   90.00
_cell.angle_gamma   90.00
#
_symmetry.space_group_name_H-M   'P 1'
#
loop_
_entity.id
_entity.type
_entity.pdbx_description
1 polymer ?
#
loop_
_entity_poly.entity_id
_entity_poly.type
_entity_poly.pdbx_seq_one_letter_code
_entity_poly.pdbx_strand_id
1 'polypeptide(L)'
;MVKKTTLALGALAVTVLMTACGRADGSGNTAAQKPTESIMQTDIVQSGAENGSSGKTETTGNTQNSTGEAASEAPGRIPDKPTEVLTCPLIGGQYGQDIEHSADYRYNENTDSWDEIYTVGDVCLVYSVAENKLTIEYDGRTDEVAWAIQHFGGGVGMSIGLVDMTWDGSEELILEAHDRELGLYFVYDLKNEKDLSPYYCTDASNIFSAYLKEEYAAQLKKEVNEGFTAIGKDGIFSDVNGDEKLVYFGLRSNADSVEMFENVVTEKRLCYHWYSPGAAETYWNVDFDFTFDESGCHIGNILTVNKEVINAVPEPVKQALAGTKEVIYRGEALENVDALDDMQYEQTGRRIEAESFSVLDFDGDGLNEVAVIAEKCYIFHTDGDKVYVYDINYRAFLDLKTDATWNGSGGASNWYYVEFTGFTDTEMLYNTYLHIYEDTYWDGDYYSGNAKQLTKEEADAIISSGSDVMAKRYKYSRNYFKQ
;
A
#
# COMPACT_ATOMS: atom_id res chain seq x y z
N MET A 1 -4.45 -20.74 58.03
CA MET A 1 -5.57 -19.97 58.60
C MET A 1 -6.36 -19.43 57.41
N VAL A 2 -7.64 -19.82 57.34
CA VAL A 2 -8.57 -19.65 56.22
C VAL A 2 -9.17 -18.24 56.26
N LYS A 3 -9.36 -17.58 55.10
CA LYS A 3 -10.69 -17.10 54.64
C LYS A 3 -10.68 -16.43 53.26
N LYS A 4 -11.46 -17.05 52.38
CA LYS A 4 -12.16 -16.46 51.21
C LYS A 4 -13.08 -15.33 51.64
N THR A 5 -13.30 -14.36 50.75
CA THR A 5 -14.60 -13.69 50.63
C THR A 5 -14.89 -13.40 49.15
N THR A 6 -16.08 -13.85 48.73
CA THR A 6 -16.75 -13.61 47.43
C THR A 6 -17.90 -12.63 47.67
N LEU A 7 -18.49 -12.09 46.57
CA LEU A 7 -19.78 -11.39 46.39
C LEU A 7 -19.65 -9.88 46.12
N ALA A 8 -20.37 -9.23 45.20
CA ALA A 8 -21.46 -9.64 44.30
C ALA A 8 -21.68 -8.58 43.20
N LEU A 9 -22.37 -9.00 42.12
CA LEU A 9 -23.08 -8.20 41.12
C LEU A 9 -23.94 -7.07 41.73
N GLY A 10 -24.03 -5.95 41.01
CA GLY A 10 -25.07 -4.94 41.19
C GLY A 10 -25.36 -4.21 39.88
N ALA A 11 -26.42 -4.62 39.19
CA ALA A 11 -27.02 -3.88 38.08
C ALA A 11 -27.64 -2.58 38.60
N LEU A 12 -27.50 -1.48 37.86
CA LEU A 12 -28.39 -0.33 38.00
C LEU A 12 -28.68 0.29 36.62
N ALA A 13 -29.91 0.08 36.15
CA ALA A 13 -30.52 0.86 35.10
C ALA A 13 -30.96 2.21 35.68
N VAL A 14 -30.69 3.30 34.96
CA VAL A 14 -31.41 4.57 35.13
C VAL A 14 -31.73 5.13 33.75
N THR A 15 -33.03 5.28 33.52
CA THR A 15 -33.64 5.87 32.33
C THR A 15 -34.08 7.31 32.64
N VAL A 16 -34.10 8.14 31.59
CA VAL A 16 -34.89 9.38 31.38
C VAL A 16 -34.29 10.70 31.92
N LEU A 17 -33.92 11.62 31.02
CA LEU A 17 -34.76 12.78 30.70
C LEU A 17 -34.28 13.55 29.47
N MET A 18 -35.20 13.72 28.50
CA MET A 18 -35.12 14.71 27.43
C MET A 18 -35.25 16.12 28.01
N THR A 19 -34.52 17.10 27.46
CA THR A 19 -35.04 18.46 27.27
C THR A 19 -34.42 19.06 26.02
N ALA A 20 -35.28 19.47 25.09
CA ALA A 20 -34.96 20.19 23.86
C ALA A 20 -34.97 21.71 24.09
N CYS A 21 -34.08 22.41 23.38
CA CYS A 21 -34.12 23.81 22.92
C CYS A 21 -32.83 23.96 22.08
N GLY A 22 -32.77 24.42 20.82
CA GLY A 22 -33.69 25.06 19.90
C GLY A 22 -32.86 25.95 18.96
N ARG A 23 -32.80 25.57 17.67
CA ARG A 23 -32.64 26.37 16.42
C ARG A 23 -31.58 27.49 16.30
N ALA A 24 -30.76 27.40 15.25
CA ALA A 24 -30.81 28.21 14.00
C ALA A 24 -29.66 27.73 13.07
N ASP A 25 -29.92 27.01 11.98
CA ASP A 25 -30.31 27.45 10.62
C ASP A 25 -29.09 27.53 9.68
N GLY A 26 -29.13 26.78 8.58
CA GLY A 26 -28.22 26.98 7.45
C GLY A 26 -28.01 25.79 6.51
N SER A 27 -29.03 25.44 5.72
CA SER A 27 -28.99 24.87 4.35
C SER A 27 -28.02 23.71 4.02
N GLY A 28 -28.42 22.57 3.46
CA GLY A 28 -29.67 22.13 2.86
C GLY A 28 -29.40 20.94 1.92
N ASN A 29 -30.32 19.97 1.91
CA ASN A 29 -30.64 18.98 0.86
C ASN A 29 -29.52 18.06 0.32
N THR A 30 -29.66 16.75 0.11
CA THR A 30 -30.79 15.79 0.13
C THR A 30 -30.15 14.40 0.02
N ALA A 31 -30.43 13.50 0.96
CA ALA A 31 -31.29 12.32 0.79
C ALA A 31 -30.56 11.04 0.34
N ALA A 32 -30.17 10.24 1.34
CA ALA A 32 -29.93 8.81 1.22
C ALA A 32 -31.28 8.05 1.21
N GLN A 33 -31.44 7.11 0.27
CA GLN A 33 -32.50 6.11 0.31
C GLN A 33 -31.86 4.72 0.50
N LYS A 34 -32.23 4.05 1.60
CA LYS A 34 -31.96 2.63 1.84
C LYS A 34 -32.84 1.77 0.91
N PRO A 35 -32.36 0.58 0.49
CA PRO A 35 -33.13 -0.34 -0.34
C PRO A 35 -34.05 -1.23 0.51
N THR A 36 -35.21 -1.56 -0.04
CA THR A 36 -36.11 -2.60 0.49
C THR A 36 -36.25 -3.70 -0.55
N GLU A 37 -36.14 -4.93 -0.10
CA GLU A 37 -36.26 -6.19 -0.84
C GLU A 37 -37.66 -6.41 -1.47
N SER A 38 -37.69 -7.28 -2.50
CA SER A 38 -38.67 -8.37 -2.73
C SER A 38 -39.42 -8.39 -4.07
N ILE A 39 -39.01 -9.34 -4.92
CA ILE A 39 -39.78 -10.42 -5.59
C ILE A 39 -41.00 -10.07 -6.50
N MET A 40 -40.84 -10.49 -7.78
CA MET A 40 -41.79 -11.03 -8.79
C MET A 40 -43.29 -10.71 -8.74
N GLN A 41 -43.86 -10.19 -9.86
CA GLN A 41 -44.74 -10.92 -10.80
C GLN A 41 -45.35 -10.02 -11.92
N THR A 42 -45.21 -10.51 -13.16
CA THR A 42 -46.08 -10.46 -14.37
C THR A 42 -47.17 -9.39 -14.60
N ASP A 43 -47.10 -8.82 -15.81
CA ASP A 43 -48.14 -8.44 -16.80
C ASP A 43 -49.44 -7.74 -16.37
N ILE A 44 -49.76 -6.62 -17.05
CA ILE A 44 -50.93 -6.44 -17.94
C ILE A 44 -50.96 -5.01 -18.54
N VAL A 45 -51.34 -4.97 -19.82
CA VAL A 45 -51.52 -3.84 -20.75
C VAL A 45 -52.77 -2.99 -20.43
N GLN A 46 -52.77 -1.74 -20.94
CA GLN A 46 -53.87 -0.80 -21.27
C GLN A 46 -53.93 0.42 -20.33
N SER A 47 -54.23 1.66 -20.73
CA SER A 47 -54.47 2.37 -22.01
C SER A 47 -54.87 3.82 -21.64
N GLY A 48 -54.72 4.79 -22.56
CA GLY A 48 -55.39 6.12 -22.50
C GLY A 48 -54.42 7.28 -22.20
N ALA A 49 -53.96 8.06 -23.20
CA ALA A 49 -54.62 9.24 -23.79
C ALA A 49 -54.83 10.39 -22.76
N GLU A 50 -54.51 11.66 -22.98
CA GLU A 50 -54.08 12.46 -24.14
C GLU A 50 -53.72 13.89 -23.64
N ASN A 51 -53.24 14.73 -24.56
CA ASN A 51 -53.01 16.20 -24.53
C ASN A 51 -51.62 16.67 -24.06
N GLY A 52 -50.82 17.39 -24.84
CA GLY A 52 -51.03 17.99 -26.17
C GLY A 52 -50.11 19.21 -26.35
N SER A 53 -49.72 19.47 -27.60
CA SER A 53 -49.37 20.78 -28.20
C SER A 53 -48.00 20.86 -28.91
N SER A 54 -48.08 20.55 -30.21
CA SER A 54 -47.71 21.35 -31.39
C SER A 54 -46.31 21.97 -31.59
N GLY A 55 -45.71 21.58 -32.71
CA GLY A 55 -44.65 22.30 -33.43
C GLY A 55 -44.23 21.54 -34.70
N LYS A 56 -44.82 21.90 -35.85
CA LYS A 56 -44.69 21.25 -37.18
C LYS A 56 -43.30 21.41 -37.81
N THR A 57 -42.84 20.40 -38.56
CA THR A 57 -42.34 20.62 -39.94
C THR A 57 -42.41 19.35 -40.82
N GLU A 58 -43.16 19.52 -41.90
CA GLU A 58 -43.21 18.87 -43.23
C GLU A 58 -42.77 17.42 -43.49
N THR A 59 -43.78 16.68 -43.97
CA THR A 59 -43.77 15.42 -44.70
C THR A 59 -43.26 15.58 -46.15
N THR A 60 -42.41 14.68 -46.61
CA THR A 60 -42.47 14.19 -48.01
C THR A 60 -42.52 12.66 -47.97
N GLY A 61 -43.65 12.11 -48.40
CA GLY A 61 -43.86 10.68 -48.50
C GLY A 61 -43.35 10.13 -49.83
N ASN A 62 -42.95 8.87 -49.82
CA ASN A 62 -43.44 7.91 -50.80
C ASN A 62 -43.39 6.50 -50.22
N THR A 63 -44.59 5.95 -50.03
CA THR A 63 -44.83 4.56 -49.65
C THR A 63 -44.59 3.67 -50.86
N GLN A 64 -43.74 2.66 -50.73
CA GLN A 64 -43.85 1.47 -51.56
C GLN A 64 -43.48 0.22 -50.75
N ASN A 65 -44.45 -0.69 -50.67
CA ASN A 65 -44.32 -2.03 -50.12
C ASN A 65 -43.11 -2.76 -50.71
N SER A 66 -42.27 -3.30 -49.84
CA SER A 66 -41.57 -4.54 -50.11
C SER A 66 -41.49 -5.35 -48.83
N THR A 67 -42.14 -6.51 -48.88
CA THR A 67 -41.84 -7.70 -48.09
C THR A 67 -40.33 -7.83 -47.86
N GLY A 68 -39.87 -7.45 -46.67
CA GLY A 68 -38.58 -7.86 -46.15
C GLY A 68 -38.83 -9.07 -45.28
N GLU A 69 -38.34 -10.22 -45.74
CA GLU A 69 -38.23 -11.44 -44.96
C GLU A 69 -37.77 -11.10 -43.54
N ALA A 70 -38.52 -11.58 -42.54
CA ALA A 70 -37.91 -11.85 -41.25
C ALA A 70 -36.87 -12.93 -41.51
N ALA A 71 -35.63 -12.52 -41.79
CA ALA A 71 -34.49 -13.40 -41.70
C ALA A 71 -34.48 -13.89 -40.26
N SER A 72 -34.94 -15.12 -40.07
CA SER A 72 -34.59 -15.90 -38.90
C SER A 72 -33.08 -15.80 -38.76
N GLU A 73 -32.61 -15.21 -37.66
CA GLU A 73 -31.20 -15.28 -37.27
C GLU A 73 -30.77 -16.74 -37.39
N ALA A 74 -29.78 -16.99 -38.24
CA ALA A 74 -29.25 -18.31 -38.43
C ALA A 74 -28.67 -18.78 -37.08
N PRO A 75 -29.01 -19.99 -36.62
CA PRO A 75 -28.35 -20.55 -35.45
C PRO A 75 -26.86 -20.78 -35.78
N GLY A 76 -25.96 -20.31 -34.92
CA GLY A 76 -24.57 -20.80 -34.87
C GLY A 76 -23.51 -20.02 -35.65
N ARG A 77 -23.56 -18.68 -35.71
CA ARG A 77 -22.37 -17.90 -36.13
C ARG A 77 -21.55 -17.53 -34.89
N ILE A 78 -20.35 -18.10 -34.78
CA ILE A 78 -19.34 -17.72 -33.78
C ILE A 78 -19.12 -16.20 -33.87
N PRO A 79 -19.20 -15.44 -32.75
CA PRO A 79 -18.92 -14.01 -32.73
C PRO A 79 -17.50 -13.72 -33.24
N ASP A 80 -17.32 -12.56 -33.87
CA ASP A 80 -16.00 -12.18 -34.39
C ASP A 80 -15.00 -12.06 -33.22
N LYS A 81 -13.78 -12.61 -33.39
CA LYS A 81 -12.72 -12.57 -32.37
C LYS A 81 -12.37 -11.12 -32.00
N PRO A 82 -12.18 -10.79 -30.72
CA PRO A 82 -11.70 -9.48 -30.30
C PRO A 82 -10.42 -9.06 -31.04
N THR A 83 -10.29 -7.77 -31.30
CA THR A 83 -9.15 -7.20 -32.04
C THR A 83 -8.08 -6.60 -31.15
N GLU A 84 -8.38 -6.44 -29.87
CA GLU A 84 -7.43 -6.01 -28.86
C GLU A 84 -6.32 -7.05 -28.69
N VAL A 85 -5.08 -6.59 -28.52
CA VAL A 85 -3.94 -7.48 -28.30
C VAL A 85 -3.77 -7.65 -26.81
N LEU A 86 -4.00 -8.87 -26.32
CA LEU A 86 -3.71 -9.20 -24.93
C LEU A 86 -2.20 -9.22 -24.70
N THR A 87 -1.79 -8.73 -23.54
CA THR A 87 -0.39 -8.73 -23.10
C THR A 87 -0.33 -9.15 -21.64
N CYS A 88 0.63 -10.01 -21.32
CA CYS A 88 0.92 -10.47 -19.97
C CYS A 88 2.39 -10.90 -19.91
N PRO A 89 3.31 -10.00 -19.51
CA PRO A 89 4.72 -10.33 -19.32
C PRO A 89 4.95 -11.29 -18.16
N LEU A 90 6.15 -11.86 -18.12
CA LEU A 90 6.63 -12.57 -16.94
C LEU A 90 6.86 -11.61 -15.78
N ILE A 91 6.62 -12.10 -14.56
CA ILE A 91 6.86 -11.36 -13.32
C ILE A 91 8.34 -10.94 -13.19
N GLY A 92 8.57 -9.80 -12.55
CA GLY A 92 9.90 -9.25 -12.32
C GLY A 92 10.85 -10.25 -11.65
N GLY A 93 12.08 -10.38 -12.16
CA GLY A 93 13.08 -11.34 -11.67
C GLY A 93 13.14 -12.67 -12.44
N GLN A 94 12.19 -12.95 -13.34
CA GLN A 94 12.22 -14.11 -14.25
C GLN A 94 12.73 -13.79 -15.67
N TYR A 95 13.16 -12.55 -15.92
CA TYR A 95 13.74 -12.15 -17.20
C TYR A 95 14.98 -12.99 -17.54
N GLY A 96 14.88 -13.81 -18.58
CA GLY A 96 15.96 -14.69 -19.04
C GLY A 96 15.82 -16.16 -18.63
N GLN A 97 14.71 -16.55 -17.99
CA GLN A 97 14.31 -17.96 -17.92
C GLN A 97 13.57 -18.35 -19.20
N ASP A 98 13.89 -19.51 -19.78
CA ASP A 98 13.22 -20.08 -20.96
C ASP A 98 11.86 -20.69 -20.56
N ILE A 99 10.97 -19.89 -19.96
CA ILE A 99 9.59 -20.28 -19.65
C ILE A 99 8.68 -19.75 -20.75
N GLU A 100 7.99 -20.66 -21.44
CA GLU A 100 6.98 -20.30 -22.43
C GLU A 100 5.82 -19.58 -21.75
N HIS A 101 5.44 -18.42 -22.30
CA HIS A 101 4.28 -17.65 -21.85
C HIS A 101 3.59 -16.98 -23.04
N SER A 102 2.27 -16.80 -22.96
CA SER A 102 1.48 -16.17 -24.01
C SER A 102 0.16 -15.63 -23.48
N ALA A 103 -0.44 -14.70 -24.22
CA ALA A 103 -1.81 -14.24 -23.99
C ALA A 103 -2.60 -14.29 -25.30
N ASP A 104 -3.79 -14.91 -25.30
CA ASP A 104 -4.66 -15.02 -26.47
C ASP A 104 -6.14 -15.20 -26.08
N TYR A 105 -7.04 -15.16 -27.05
CA TYR A 105 -8.46 -15.46 -26.84
C TYR A 105 -8.81 -16.89 -27.25
N ARG A 106 -9.66 -17.54 -26.45
CA ARG A 106 -10.26 -18.84 -26.74
C ARG A 106 -11.78 -18.70 -26.80
N TYR A 107 -12.38 -19.19 -27.87
CA TYR A 107 -13.84 -19.19 -27.99
C TYR A 107 -14.45 -20.24 -27.06
N ASN A 108 -15.43 -19.82 -26.27
CA ASN A 108 -16.17 -20.65 -25.34
C ASN A 108 -17.57 -20.92 -25.89
N GLU A 109 -17.79 -22.15 -26.32
CA GLU A 109 -19.06 -22.58 -26.93
C GLU A 109 -20.22 -22.58 -25.92
N ASN A 110 -19.95 -22.71 -24.62
CA ASN A 110 -21.00 -22.78 -23.60
C ASN A 110 -21.62 -21.41 -23.32
N THR A 111 -20.79 -20.37 -23.34
CA THR A 111 -21.19 -18.98 -23.08
C THR A 111 -21.39 -18.17 -24.36
N ASP A 112 -21.05 -18.74 -25.52
CA ASP A 112 -21.02 -18.06 -26.83
C ASP A 112 -20.21 -16.75 -26.77
N SER A 113 -19.06 -16.79 -26.08
CA SER A 113 -18.17 -15.66 -25.85
C SER A 113 -16.71 -16.00 -26.13
N TRP A 114 -15.86 -14.97 -26.22
CA TRP A 114 -14.41 -15.13 -26.24
C TRP A 114 -13.87 -14.92 -24.83
N ASP A 115 -13.17 -15.92 -24.31
CA ASP A 115 -12.47 -15.86 -23.03
C ASP A 115 -11.03 -15.43 -23.27
N GLU A 116 -10.45 -14.72 -22.30
CA GLU A 116 -9.04 -14.35 -22.32
C GLU A 116 -8.21 -15.44 -21.63
N ILE A 117 -7.11 -15.85 -22.26
CA ILE A 117 -6.24 -16.92 -21.78
C ILE A 117 -4.84 -16.37 -21.61
N TYR A 118 -4.27 -16.59 -20.43
CA TYR A 118 -2.92 -16.22 -20.05
C TYR A 118 -2.16 -17.50 -19.67
N THR A 119 -1.18 -17.89 -20.46
CA THR A 119 -0.45 -19.15 -20.30
C THR A 119 0.96 -18.89 -19.77
N VAL A 120 1.40 -19.73 -18.83
CA VAL A 120 2.79 -19.82 -18.36
C VAL A 120 3.14 -21.29 -18.11
N GLY A 121 4.15 -21.81 -18.82
CA GLY A 121 4.44 -23.24 -18.83
C GLY A 121 3.21 -24.07 -19.22
N ASP A 122 2.88 -25.07 -18.40
CA ASP A 122 1.71 -25.95 -18.60
C ASP A 122 0.43 -25.44 -17.90
N VAL A 123 0.44 -24.21 -17.38
CA VAL A 123 -0.67 -23.60 -16.62
C VAL A 123 -1.33 -22.51 -17.45
N CYS A 124 -2.66 -22.49 -17.47
CA CYS A 124 -3.45 -21.45 -18.11
C CYS A 124 -4.36 -20.77 -17.09
N LEU A 125 -4.28 -19.45 -16.98
CA LEU A 125 -5.27 -18.62 -16.30
C LEU A 125 -6.30 -18.16 -17.33
N VAL A 126 -7.58 -18.42 -17.08
CA VAL A 126 -8.68 -18.21 -18.01
C VAL A 126 -9.68 -17.24 -17.40
N TYR A 127 -9.85 -16.09 -18.05
CA TYR A 127 -10.88 -15.12 -17.71
C TYR A 127 -12.10 -15.28 -18.62
N SER A 128 -13.20 -15.79 -18.04
CA SER A 128 -14.50 -15.86 -18.69
C SER A 128 -15.13 -14.47 -18.69
N VAL A 129 -15.09 -13.79 -19.83
CA VAL A 129 -15.64 -12.43 -19.98
C VAL A 129 -17.15 -12.41 -19.75
N ALA A 130 -17.86 -13.44 -20.21
CA ALA A 130 -19.31 -13.54 -20.07
C ALA A 130 -19.76 -13.76 -18.62
N GLU A 131 -18.98 -14.52 -17.85
CA GLU A 131 -19.33 -14.87 -16.47
C GLU A 131 -18.62 -13.98 -15.44
N ASN A 132 -17.65 -13.19 -15.88
CA ASN A 132 -16.77 -12.38 -15.05
C ASN A 132 -16.07 -13.20 -13.96
N LYS A 133 -15.40 -14.27 -14.37
CA LYS A 133 -14.75 -15.25 -13.48
C LYS A 133 -13.37 -15.65 -13.98
N LEU A 134 -12.51 -16.00 -13.05
CA LEU A 134 -11.19 -16.56 -13.32
C LEU A 134 -11.13 -18.04 -12.92
N THR A 135 -10.55 -18.84 -13.80
CA THR A 135 -10.20 -20.23 -13.51
C THR A 135 -8.74 -20.50 -13.85
N ILE A 136 -8.14 -21.43 -13.12
CA ILE A 136 -6.79 -21.94 -13.38
C ILE A 136 -6.94 -23.33 -13.98
N GLU A 137 -6.38 -23.56 -15.15
CA GLU A 137 -6.35 -24.83 -15.86
C GLU A 137 -4.92 -25.39 -15.88
N TYR A 138 -4.74 -26.61 -15.35
CA TYR A 138 -3.46 -27.33 -15.30
C TYR A 138 -3.73 -28.82 -15.09
N ASP A 139 -2.88 -29.70 -15.64
CA ASP A 139 -2.98 -31.18 -15.51
C ASP A 139 -4.41 -31.76 -15.69
N GLY A 140 -5.16 -31.22 -16.66
CA GLY A 140 -6.54 -31.64 -16.94
C GLY A 140 -7.58 -31.22 -15.89
N ARG A 141 -7.22 -30.29 -15.00
CA ARG A 141 -8.07 -29.75 -13.94
C ARG A 141 -8.44 -28.30 -14.22
N THR A 142 -9.45 -27.83 -13.50
CA THR A 142 -9.94 -26.45 -13.57
C THR A 142 -10.40 -26.02 -12.19
N ASP A 143 -9.75 -25.00 -11.63
CA ASP A 143 -10.05 -24.47 -10.31
C ASP A 143 -10.50 -23.00 -10.42
N GLU A 144 -11.67 -22.66 -9.86
CA GLU A 144 -12.17 -21.27 -9.82
C GLU A 144 -11.46 -20.49 -8.71
N VAL A 145 -11.01 -19.27 -9.02
CA VAL A 145 -10.31 -18.38 -8.09
C VAL A 145 -10.97 -17.00 -8.03
N ALA A 146 -10.99 -16.42 -6.83
CA ALA A 146 -11.51 -15.07 -6.60
C ALA A 146 -10.42 -14.01 -6.82
N TRP A 147 -9.78 -14.03 -7.97
CA TRP A 147 -8.72 -13.08 -8.36
C TRP A 147 -9.27 -11.97 -9.25
N ALA A 148 -8.44 -11.00 -9.63
CA ALA A 148 -8.78 -10.03 -10.66
C ALA A 148 -7.65 -9.87 -11.68
N ILE A 149 -8.03 -9.59 -12.92
CA ILE A 149 -7.13 -9.17 -13.98
C ILE A 149 -7.09 -7.64 -14.11
N GLN A 150 -6.06 -7.15 -14.77
CA GLN A 150 -5.92 -5.74 -15.15
C GLN A 150 -5.34 -5.62 -16.57
N HIS A 151 -6.15 -5.12 -17.52
CA HIS A 151 -5.69 -4.92 -18.90
C HIS A 151 -4.64 -3.81 -18.98
N PHE A 152 -3.68 -3.95 -19.91
CA PHE A 152 -2.58 -3.03 -20.08
C PHE A 152 -3.02 -1.65 -20.60
N GLY A 153 -2.65 -0.59 -19.89
CA GLY A 153 -2.88 0.78 -20.36
C GLY A 153 -2.40 1.83 -19.38
N GLY A 154 -1.83 2.94 -19.85
CA GLY A 154 -1.61 4.14 -19.03
C GLY A 154 -0.97 3.93 -17.66
N GLY A 155 -0.03 2.99 -17.48
CA GLY A 155 0.60 2.68 -16.19
C GLY A 155 -0.13 1.63 -15.34
N VAL A 156 -1.05 0.87 -15.93
CA VAL A 156 -1.70 -0.31 -15.35
C VAL A 156 -1.40 -1.54 -16.20
N GLY A 157 -1.46 -2.73 -15.60
CA GLY A 157 -1.21 -4.00 -16.29
C GLY A 157 -1.20 -5.19 -15.33
N MET A 158 -0.73 -6.33 -15.85
CA MET A 158 -0.56 -7.56 -15.07
C MET A 158 0.70 -8.30 -15.50
N SER A 159 1.23 -9.16 -14.63
CA SER A 159 2.35 -10.06 -14.93
C SER A 159 2.05 -11.45 -14.38
N ILE A 160 2.56 -12.50 -15.00
CA ILE A 160 2.33 -13.90 -14.57
C ILE A 160 3.66 -14.62 -14.38
N GLY A 161 3.71 -15.63 -13.51
CA GLY A 161 4.93 -16.40 -13.29
C GLY A 161 4.71 -17.70 -12.52
N LEU A 162 5.72 -18.57 -12.55
CA LEU A 162 5.79 -19.78 -11.75
C LEU A 162 6.97 -19.66 -10.77
N VAL A 163 6.71 -19.66 -9.47
CA VAL A 163 7.73 -19.45 -8.43
C VAL A 163 7.45 -20.38 -7.27
N ASP A 164 8.45 -21.13 -6.81
CA ASP A 164 8.41 -21.89 -5.55
C ASP A 164 8.45 -20.93 -4.34
N MET A 165 7.31 -20.32 -4.01
CA MET A 165 7.08 -19.42 -2.89
C MET A 165 7.02 -20.17 -1.55
N THR A 166 6.50 -21.39 -1.55
CA THR A 166 6.31 -22.21 -0.34
C THR A 166 7.58 -22.94 0.10
N TRP A 167 8.63 -22.93 -0.73
CA TRP A 167 9.90 -23.64 -0.52
C TRP A 167 9.77 -25.16 -0.45
N ASP A 168 8.70 -25.70 -1.01
CA ASP A 168 8.40 -27.13 -0.97
C ASP A 168 8.95 -27.89 -2.21
N GLY A 169 9.59 -27.15 -3.12
CA GLY A 169 10.19 -27.64 -4.35
C GLY A 169 9.24 -27.75 -5.54
N SER A 170 7.97 -27.37 -5.37
CA SER A 170 7.01 -27.17 -6.45
C SER A 170 6.79 -25.67 -6.68
N GLU A 171 6.51 -25.29 -7.92
CA GLU A 171 6.23 -23.89 -8.24
C GLU A 171 4.75 -23.55 -7.98
N GLU A 172 4.50 -22.38 -7.38
CA GLU A 172 3.19 -21.74 -7.30
C GLU A 172 2.95 -20.87 -8.54
N LEU A 173 1.68 -20.79 -8.97
CA LEU A 173 1.26 -19.79 -9.95
C LEU A 173 1.13 -18.44 -9.26
N ILE A 174 1.78 -17.41 -9.81
CA ILE A 174 1.67 -16.03 -9.37
C ILE A 174 1.04 -15.18 -10.47
N LEU A 175 0.05 -14.37 -10.09
CA LEU A 175 -0.45 -13.26 -10.88
C LEU A 175 -0.20 -11.96 -10.12
N GLU A 176 0.59 -11.07 -10.71
CA GLU A 176 0.65 -9.67 -10.30
C GLU A 176 -0.37 -8.88 -11.12
N ALA A 177 -1.29 -8.16 -10.47
CA ALA A 177 -2.16 -7.18 -11.12
C ALA A 177 -1.91 -5.81 -10.50
N HIS A 178 -1.62 -4.81 -11.33
CA HIS A 178 -1.15 -3.50 -10.84
C HIS A 178 -1.75 -2.31 -11.58
N ASP A 179 -1.87 -1.20 -10.87
CA ASP A 179 -2.05 0.14 -11.43
C ASP A 179 -0.82 1.01 -11.16
N ARG A 180 -0.94 2.34 -11.30
CA ARG A 180 0.18 3.28 -11.07
C ARG A 180 0.66 3.33 -9.62
N GLU A 181 -0.18 2.91 -8.68
CA GLU A 181 0.00 3.13 -7.25
C GLU A 181 -0.04 1.81 -6.46
N LEU A 182 -0.75 0.80 -6.97
CA LEU A 182 -1.03 -0.47 -6.31
C LEU A 182 -0.51 -1.64 -7.15
N GLY A 183 0.17 -2.60 -6.50
CA GLY A 183 0.40 -3.94 -7.05
C GLY A 183 -0.18 -5.01 -6.11
N LEU A 184 -0.97 -5.93 -6.65
CA LEU A 184 -1.53 -7.06 -5.92
C LEU A 184 -0.98 -8.35 -6.46
N TYR A 185 -0.61 -9.26 -5.57
CA TYR A 185 -0.07 -10.56 -5.90
C TYR A 185 -1.06 -11.62 -5.45
N PHE A 186 -1.50 -12.41 -6.40
CA PHE A 186 -2.31 -13.60 -6.19
C PHE A 186 -1.42 -14.82 -6.36
N VAL A 187 -1.56 -15.79 -5.45
CA VAL A 187 -0.67 -16.96 -5.35
C VAL A 187 -1.51 -18.21 -5.25
N TYR A 188 -1.27 -19.17 -6.14
CA TYR A 188 -1.96 -20.47 -6.14
C TYR A 188 -0.94 -21.61 -6.04
N ASP A 189 -1.14 -22.46 -5.04
CA ASP A 189 -0.39 -23.69 -4.83
C ASP A 189 -0.96 -24.80 -5.70
N LEU A 190 -0.27 -25.07 -6.82
CA LEU A 190 -0.62 -26.08 -7.80
C LEU A 190 -0.49 -27.51 -7.24
N LYS A 191 0.43 -27.74 -6.30
CA LYS A 191 0.71 -29.05 -5.73
C LYS A 191 -0.36 -29.47 -4.73
N ASN A 192 -0.79 -28.53 -3.88
CA ASN A 192 -1.78 -28.76 -2.84
C ASN A 192 -3.19 -28.26 -3.23
N GLU A 193 -3.35 -27.75 -4.45
CA GLU A 193 -4.64 -27.33 -5.03
C GLU A 193 -5.33 -26.24 -4.19
N LYS A 194 -4.56 -25.20 -3.80
CA LYS A 194 -4.99 -24.22 -2.80
C LYS A 194 -4.66 -22.79 -3.21
N ASP A 195 -5.68 -21.92 -3.16
CA ASP A 195 -5.47 -20.48 -3.25
C ASP A 195 -4.82 -19.94 -1.95
N LEU A 196 -3.57 -19.48 -2.07
CA LEU A 196 -2.79 -18.89 -1.00
C LEU A 196 -2.89 -17.36 -0.99
N SER A 197 -3.62 -16.75 -1.92
CA SER A 197 -3.69 -15.30 -2.05
C SER A 197 -4.15 -14.64 -0.74
N PRO A 198 -3.50 -13.57 -0.28
CA PRO A 198 -3.94 -12.85 0.92
C PRO A 198 -5.24 -12.08 0.70
N TYR A 199 -5.63 -11.88 -0.56
CA TYR A 199 -6.79 -11.13 -0.99
C TYR A 199 -7.83 -12.01 -1.69
N TYR A 200 -9.03 -11.47 -1.83
CA TYR A 200 -10.04 -11.94 -2.78
C TYR A 200 -10.69 -10.74 -3.47
N CYS A 201 -11.13 -10.92 -4.72
CA CYS A 201 -11.82 -9.92 -5.51
C CYS A 201 -13.29 -10.26 -5.67
N THR A 202 -14.16 -9.26 -5.58
CA THR A 202 -15.60 -9.44 -5.86
C THR A 202 -15.94 -9.24 -7.34
N ASP A 203 -15.01 -8.70 -8.12
CA ASP A 203 -15.12 -8.45 -9.56
C ASP A 203 -13.79 -8.80 -10.24
N ALA A 204 -13.79 -9.86 -11.04
CA ALA A 204 -12.57 -10.35 -11.70
C ALA A 204 -12.01 -9.38 -12.76
N SER A 205 -12.81 -8.42 -13.24
CA SER A 205 -12.37 -7.41 -14.20
C SER A 205 -11.68 -6.19 -13.56
N ASN A 206 -11.66 -6.12 -12.23
CA ASN A 206 -11.32 -4.90 -11.53
C ASN A 206 -10.56 -5.17 -10.22
N ILE A 207 -9.27 -4.85 -10.21
CA ILE A 207 -8.41 -4.99 -9.03
C ILE A 207 -8.87 -4.14 -7.84
N PHE A 208 -9.64 -3.06 -8.07
CA PHE A 208 -10.19 -2.23 -6.98
C PHE A 208 -11.33 -2.92 -6.22
N SER A 209 -11.79 -4.08 -6.69
CA SER A 209 -12.72 -4.95 -5.98
C SER A 209 -12.05 -5.88 -4.98
N ALA A 210 -10.73 -5.75 -4.79
CA ALA A 210 -9.94 -6.58 -3.90
C ALA A 210 -10.12 -6.20 -2.42
N TYR A 211 -10.25 -7.23 -1.60
CA TYR A 211 -10.35 -7.17 -0.15
C TYR A 211 -9.33 -8.11 0.48
N LEU A 212 -8.73 -7.69 1.60
CA LEU A 212 -7.93 -8.58 2.42
C LEU A 212 -8.80 -9.65 3.08
N LYS A 213 -8.37 -10.92 3.10
CA LYS A 213 -9.09 -12.02 3.78
C LYS A 213 -9.25 -11.71 5.28
N GLU A 214 -10.38 -12.13 5.85
CA GLU A 214 -10.84 -11.73 7.20
C GLU A 214 -9.83 -12.11 8.29
N GLU A 215 -9.17 -13.27 8.17
CA GLU A 215 -8.16 -13.71 9.14
C GLU A 215 -6.97 -12.74 9.24
N TYR A 216 -6.44 -12.27 8.12
CA TYR A 216 -5.30 -11.34 8.09
C TYR A 216 -5.72 -9.94 8.51
N ALA A 217 -6.92 -9.52 8.08
CA ALA A 217 -7.54 -8.29 8.53
C ALA A 217 -7.70 -8.25 10.06
N ALA A 218 -8.17 -9.35 10.66
CA ALA A 218 -8.33 -9.46 12.11
C ALA A 218 -6.99 -9.41 12.86
N GLN A 219 -5.93 -10.02 12.31
CA GLN A 219 -4.60 -9.97 12.90
C GLN A 219 -4.01 -8.56 12.85
N LEU A 220 -4.04 -7.88 11.70
CA LEU A 220 -3.61 -6.49 11.57
C LEU A 220 -4.39 -5.57 12.53
N LYS A 221 -5.71 -5.76 12.60
CA LYS A 221 -6.57 -5.02 13.53
C LYS A 221 -6.05 -5.11 14.96
N LYS A 222 -5.74 -6.32 15.41
CA LYS A 222 -5.30 -6.55 16.77
C LYS A 222 -3.98 -5.81 17.04
N GLU A 223 -2.99 -6.01 16.18
CA GLU A 223 -1.64 -5.44 16.35
C GLU A 223 -1.64 -3.90 16.29
N VAL A 224 -2.37 -3.31 15.34
CA VAL A 224 -2.46 -1.84 15.24
C VAL A 224 -3.17 -1.25 16.46
N ASN A 225 -4.28 -1.84 16.91
CA ASN A 225 -4.99 -1.32 18.09
C ASN A 225 -4.20 -1.50 19.39
N GLU A 226 -3.48 -2.61 19.55
CA GLU A 226 -2.59 -2.80 20.70
C GLU A 226 -1.48 -1.74 20.71
N GLY A 227 -0.88 -1.43 19.55
CA GLY A 227 0.09 -0.35 19.40
C GLY A 227 -0.46 1.04 19.78
N PHE A 228 -1.64 1.38 19.27
CA PHE A 228 -2.31 2.67 19.54
C PHE A 228 -2.71 2.84 21.00
N THR A 229 -3.32 1.81 21.57
CA THR A 229 -3.70 1.79 22.99
C THR A 229 -2.46 2.01 23.88
N ALA A 230 -1.32 1.41 23.51
CA ALA A 230 -0.10 1.50 24.29
C ALA A 230 0.47 2.94 24.35
N ILE A 231 0.24 3.76 23.31
CA ILE A 231 0.66 5.17 23.28
C ILE A 231 -0.42 6.15 23.76
N GLY A 232 -1.49 5.64 24.39
CA GLY A 232 -2.55 6.48 24.95
C GLY A 232 -3.41 7.19 23.90
N LYS A 233 -3.36 6.73 22.65
CA LYS A 233 -4.31 7.12 21.62
C LYS A 233 -5.49 6.16 21.67
N ASP A 234 -6.68 6.69 21.44
CA ASP A 234 -7.83 5.82 21.20
C ASP A 234 -7.52 4.99 19.94
N GLY A 235 -7.89 3.70 19.95
CA GLY A 235 -7.69 2.84 18.78
C GLY A 235 -8.38 3.40 17.53
N ILE A 236 -8.22 2.75 16.38
CA ILE A 236 -8.76 3.21 15.08
C ILE A 236 -10.29 3.51 15.11
N PHE A 237 -11.01 3.09 16.15
CA PHE A 237 -12.47 3.20 16.32
C PHE A 237 -12.91 4.26 17.33
N SER A 238 -12.13 5.31 17.57
CA SER A 238 -12.40 6.25 18.66
C SER A 238 -13.61 7.15 18.47
N ASP A 239 -14.04 7.37 17.23
CA ASP A 239 -15.28 8.08 16.95
C ASP A 239 -16.25 7.19 16.18
N VAL A 240 -17.50 7.18 16.65
CA VAL A 240 -18.67 6.48 16.09
C VAL A 240 -18.81 4.99 16.47
N ASN A 241 -19.29 4.76 17.70
CA ASN A 241 -20.09 3.58 18.09
C ASN A 241 -19.52 2.17 17.85
N GLY A 242 -18.22 1.97 17.64
CA GLY A 242 -17.62 0.62 17.56
C GLY A 242 -18.22 -0.31 16.49
N ASP A 243 -19.03 0.24 15.59
CA ASP A 243 -19.83 -0.46 14.57
C ASP A 243 -19.28 -0.23 13.15
N GLU A 244 -18.26 0.63 13.01
CA GLU A 244 -17.48 0.68 11.77
C GLU A 244 -16.68 -0.63 11.66
N LYS A 245 -17.29 -1.57 10.94
CA LYS A 245 -16.65 -2.82 10.58
C LYS A 245 -15.43 -2.47 9.74
N LEU A 246 -14.29 -3.03 10.14
CA LEU A 246 -13.04 -3.12 9.35
C LEU A 246 -13.18 -3.93 8.04
N VAL A 247 -14.42 -4.09 7.54
CA VAL A 247 -14.78 -4.56 6.19
C VAL A 247 -14.24 -3.61 5.11
N TYR A 248 -13.62 -2.49 5.50
CA TYR A 248 -12.95 -1.50 4.65
C TYR A 248 -11.42 -1.61 4.64
N PHE A 249 -10.83 -2.80 4.78
CA PHE A 249 -9.55 -3.08 4.11
C PHE A 249 -9.78 -3.28 2.59
N GLY A 250 -10.55 -2.37 1.99
CA GLY A 250 -10.72 -2.27 0.54
C GLY A 250 -9.57 -1.44 0.00
N LEU A 251 -8.93 -1.94 -1.05
CA LEU A 251 -7.66 -1.40 -1.55
C LEU A 251 -7.81 -0.05 -2.26
N ARG A 252 -9.05 0.31 -2.63
CA ARG A 252 -9.53 1.67 -2.91
C ARG A 252 -11.04 1.69 -2.80
N SER A 253 -11.57 2.30 -1.74
CA SER A 253 -12.97 2.73 -1.73
C SER A 253 -12.98 4.22 -2.05
N ASN A 254 -13.86 4.65 -2.95
CA ASN A 254 -13.89 5.96 -3.63
C ASN A 254 -14.12 7.19 -2.74
N ALA A 255 -13.77 7.13 -1.46
CA ALA A 255 -13.76 8.25 -0.52
C ALA A 255 -12.57 8.06 0.43
N ASP A 256 -11.53 8.86 0.23
CA ASP A 256 -10.45 9.10 1.20
C ASP A 256 -9.61 7.88 1.58
N SER A 257 -8.91 7.40 0.55
CA SER A 257 -7.45 7.26 0.59
C SER A 257 -6.91 6.21 1.58
N VAL A 258 -6.70 5.01 1.05
CA VAL A 258 -5.74 4.02 1.55
C VAL A 258 -4.72 3.82 0.44
N GLU A 259 -3.44 3.93 0.75
CA GLU A 259 -2.36 3.71 -0.20
C GLU A 259 -1.54 2.51 0.24
N MET A 260 -1.31 1.57 -0.68
CA MET A 260 -0.39 0.46 -0.49
C MET A 260 0.79 0.65 -1.43
N PHE A 261 2.00 0.72 -0.89
CA PHE A 261 3.21 0.91 -1.67
C PHE A 261 4.19 -0.24 -1.51
N GLU A 262 4.94 -0.45 -2.59
CA GLU A 262 6.16 -1.24 -2.73
C GLU A 262 6.02 -2.72 -2.41
N ASN A 263 5.82 -3.52 -3.47
CA ASN A 263 6.02 -4.95 -3.43
C ASN A 263 7.40 -5.25 -3.99
N VAL A 264 8.21 -6.00 -3.26
CA VAL A 264 9.37 -6.65 -3.83
C VAL A 264 9.22 -8.13 -3.58
N VAL A 265 9.22 -8.92 -4.66
CA VAL A 265 9.54 -10.35 -4.57
C VAL A 265 11.05 -10.46 -4.32
N THR A 266 11.51 -10.00 -3.17
CA THR A 266 12.85 -10.28 -2.65
C THR A 266 12.74 -11.52 -1.80
N GLU A 267 13.57 -12.52 -2.08
CA GLU A 267 13.67 -13.74 -1.26
C GLU A 267 12.35 -14.55 -1.14
N LYS A 268 11.45 -14.49 -2.14
CA LYS A 268 10.16 -15.21 -2.16
C LYS A 268 9.21 -14.79 -1.02
N ARG A 269 9.24 -13.50 -0.65
CA ARG A 269 8.30 -12.86 0.28
C ARG A 269 7.55 -11.74 -0.43
N LEU A 270 6.37 -11.40 0.08
CA LEU A 270 5.64 -10.21 -0.35
C LEU A 270 5.61 -9.21 0.80
N CYS A 271 6.36 -8.13 0.66
CA CYS A 271 6.36 -7.02 1.63
C CYS A 271 5.27 -6.03 1.26
N TYR A 272 4.51 -5.57 2.25
CA TYR A 272 3.41 -4.63 2.07
C TYR A 272 3.50 -3.46 3.05
N HIS A 273 3.33 -2.26 2.52
CA HIS A 273 3.09 -1.04 3.31
C HIS A 273 1.61 -0.68 3.25
N TRP A 274 0.97 -0.39 4.38
CA TRP A 274 -0.42 0.09 4.43
C TRP A 274 -0.51 1.46 5.11
N TYR A 275 -1.10 2.41 4.38
CA TYR A 275 -1.37 3.77 4.85
C TYR A 275 -2.86 4.13 4.76
N SER A 276 -3.43 4.80 5.77
CA SER A 276 -4.77 5.43 5.68
C SER A 276 -4.69 6.94 5.98
N PRO A 277 -4.71 7.79 4.94
CA PRO A 277 -4.74 9.25 5.10
C PRO A 277 -6.07 9.87 5.55
N GLY A 278 -7.19 9.14 5.52
CA GLY A 278 -8.52 9.78 5.51
C GLY A 278 -9.35 9.77 6.80
N ALA A 279 -9.09 8.86 7.75
CA ALA A 279 -9.99 8.71 8.90
C ALA A 279 -9.62 9.68 10.04
N ALA A 280 -10.24 10.87 10.05
CA ALA A 280 -10.42 11.71 11.24
C ALA A 280 -9.14 12.01 12.08
N GLU A 281 -8.10 12.58 11.47
CA GLU A 281 -6.84 12.96 12.16
C GLU A 281 -6.05 11.78 12.78
N THR A 282 -6.48 10.54 12.56
CA THR A 282 -5.78 9.31 12.97
C THR A 282 -4.88 8.80 11.84
N TYR A 283 -3.71 9.39 11.72
CA TYR A 283 -2.69 8.85 10.81
C TYR A 283 -2.08 7.61 11.43
N TRP A 284 -2.34 6.44 10.83
CA TRP A 284 -1.70 5.19 11.21
C TRP A 284 -1.15 4.48 9.98
N ASN A 285 -0.05 3.77 10.19
CA ASN A 285 0.68 3.06 9.18
C ASN A 285 1.13 1.73 9.75
N VAL A 286 1.11 0.71 8.90
CA VAL A 286 1.57 -0.62 9.26
C VAL A 286 2.32 -1.22 8.08
N ASP A 287 3.57 -1.60 8.31
CA ASP A 287 4.29 -2.48 7.39
C ASP A 287 4.01 -3.90 7.85
N PHE A 288 3.89 -4.82 6.92
CA PHE A 288 3.77 -6.24 7.22
C PHE A 288 4.19 -7.06 6.02
N ASP A 289 4.55 -8.30 6.27
CA ASP A 289 4.94 -9.25 5.23
C ASP A 289 3.89 -10.35 5.13
N PHE A 290 3.60 -10.76 3.90
CA PHE A 290 3.06 -12.09 3.64
C PHE A 290 4.20 -13.05 3.30
N THR A 291 4.21 -14.17 4.02
CA THR A 291 5.10 -15.30 3.79
C THR A 291 4.29 -16.55 3.49
N PHE A 292 4.83 -17.43 2.67
CA PHE A 292 4.16 -18.64 2.20
C PHE A 292 4.96 -19.87 2.64
N ASP A 293 4.26 -20.89 3.13
CA ASP A 293 4.82 -22.20 3.42
C ASP A 293 3.78 -23.30 3.15
N GLU A 294 4.13 -24.57 3.39
CA GLU A 294 3.24 -25.73 3.19
C GLU A 294 1.90 -25.63 3.96
N SER A 295 1.81 -24.81 5.02
CA SER A 295 0.57 -24.59 5.77
C SER A 295 -0.29 -23.46 5.21
N GLY A 296 0.30 -22.57 4.42
CA GLY A 296 -0.39 -21.57 3.61
C GLY A 296 0.28 -20.20 3.66
N CYS A 297 -0.55 -19.15 3.52
CA CYS A 297 -0.12 -17.77 3.65
C CYS A 297 -0.19 -17.32 5.11
N HIS A 298 0.81 -16.56 5.54
CA HIS A 298 0.94 -16.03 6.90
C HIS A 298 1.30 -14.57 6.84
N ILE A 299 0.75 -13.80 7.78
CA ILE A 299 1.14 -12.41 7.99
C ILE A 299 2.12 -12.29 9.16
N GLY A 300 3.20 -11.57 8.95
CA GLY A 300 4.29 -11.39 9.90
C GLY A 300 4.95 -10.01 9.78
N ASN A 301 6.01 -9.78 10.57
CA ASN A 301 6.77 -8.53 10.58
C ASN A 301 5.92 -7.26 10.68
N ILE A 302 4.78 -7.35 11.36
CA ILE A 302 3.84 -6.26 11.53
C ILE A 302 4.51 -5.14 12.32
N LEU A 303 4.79 -4.02 11.65
CA LEU A 303 5.52 -2.89 12.16
C LEU A 303 4.57 -1.70 12.31
N THR A 304 4.28 -1.35 13.56
CA THR A 304 3.46 -0.18 13.91
C THR A 304 4.22 0.74 14.85
N VAL A 305 3.88 2.04 14.85
CA VAL A 305 4.33 2.94 15.91
C VAL A 305 3.65 2.51 17.21
N ASN A 306 4.47 2.12 18.18
CA ASN A 306 4.01 1.63 19.48
C ASN A 306 4.70 2.37 20.63
N LYS A 307 4.36 1.98 21.86
CA LYS A 307 4.91 2.62 23.06
C LYS A 307 6.43 2.48 23.19
N GLU A 308 7.02 1.38 22.74
CA GLU A 308 8.46 1.18 22.80
C GLU A 308 9.18 2.17 21.88
N VAL A 309 8.70 2.32 20.64
CA VAL A 309 9.24 3.30 19.67
C VAL A 309 9.11 4.72 20.22
N ILE A 310 7.94 5.09 20.72
CA ILE A 310 7.74 6.44 21.28
C ILE A 310 8.57 6.64 22.54
N ASN A 311 8.71 5.65 23.41
CA ASN A 311 9.55 5.76 24.61
C ASN A 311 11.05 5.84 24.29
N ALA A 312 11.48 5.28 23.16
CA ALA A 312 12.85 5.37 22.70
C ALA A 312 13.24 6.79 22.28
N VAL A 313 12.28 7.62 21.85
CA VAL A 313 12.55 9.02 21.48
C VAL A 313 12.78 9.88 22.73
N PRO A 314 13.89 10.63 22.82
CA PRO A 314 14.15 11.57 23.91
C PRO A 314 13.06 12.64 24.03
N GLU A 315 12.71 13.00 25.27
CA GLU A 315 11.64 13.98 25.54
C GLU A 315 11.86 15.34 24.85
N PRO A 316 13.08 15.94 24.84
CA PRO A 316 13.33 17.16 24.08
C PRO A 316 13.00 17.01 22.59
N VAL A 317 13.36 15.87 21.98
CA VAL A 317 13.11 15.58 20.57
C VAL A 317 11.62 15.42 20.29
N LYS A 318 10.85 14.76 21.19
CA LYS A 318 9.38 14.70 21.08
C LYS A 318 8.76 16.08 21.02
N GLN A 319 9.17 16.98 21.91
CA GLN A 319 8.65 18.35 21.97
C GLN A 319 9.01 19.13 20.70
N ALA A 320 10.23 18.96 20.19
CA ALA A 320 10.65 19.55 18.92
C ALA A 320 9.79 19.05 17.75
N LEU A 321 9.64 17.74 17.59
CA LEU A 321 8.81 17.13 16.54
C LEU A 321 7.33 17.51 16.67
N ALA A 322 6.84 17.71 17.89
CA ALA A 322 5.49 18.21 18.17
C ALA A 322 5.31 19.70 17.84
N GLY A 323 6.38 20.43 17.53
CA GLY A 323 6.37 21.87 17.25
C GLY A 323 6.30 22.75 18.50
N THR A 324 6.62 22.22 19.68
CA THR A 324 6.49 22.91 20.97
C THR A 324 7.82 23.29 21.60
N LYS A 325 8.94 23.01 20.94
CA LYS A 325 10.29 23.33 21.42
C LYS A 325 11.15 23.94 20.31
N GLU A 326 12.01 24.85 20.72
CA GLU A 326 13.08 25.44 19.91
C GLU A 326 14.00 24.36 19.36
N VAL A 327 14.46 24.55 18.12
CA VAL A 327 15.44 23.71 17.45
C VAL A 327 16.61 24.54 16.95
N ILE A 328 17.82 23.97 16.94
CA ILE A 328 19.02 24.60 16.44
C ILE A 328 19.37 23.95 15.11
N TYR A 329 19.13 24.64 14.01
CA TYR A 329 19.43 24.16 12.66
C TYR A 329 20.61 24.94 12.08
N ARG A 330 21.69 24.25 11.72
CA ARG A 330 22.93 24.86 11.18
C ARG A 330 23.48 26.00 12.04
N GLY A 331 23.37 25.87 13.36
CA GLY A 331 23.82 26.87 14.33
C GLY A 331 22.85 28.03 14.58
N GLU A 332 21.71 28.08 13.89
CA GLU A 332 20.66 29.09 14.09
C GLU A 332 19.53 28.52 14.96
N ALA A 333 19.17 29.25 16.02
CA ALA A 333 18.04 28.91 16.86
C ALA A 333 16.72 29.33 16.20
N LEU A 334 15.82 28.37 16.03
CA LEU A 334 14.51 28.53 15.41
C LEU A 334 13.43 28.20 16.44
N GLU A 335 12.34 28.97 16.47
CA GLU A 335 11.28 28.85 17.48
C GLU A 335 10.74 27.41 17.61
N ASN A 336 10.63 26.69 16.49
CA ASN A 336 10.21 25.29 16.41
C ASN A 336 10.45 24.73 15.00
N VAL A 337 9.98 23.51 14.74
CA VAL A 337 10.03 22.88 13.41
C VAL A 337 9.15 23.56 12.35
N ASP A 338 8.12 24.32 12.73
CA ASP A 338 7.32 25.09 11.77
C ASP A 338 8.14 26.27 11.23
N ALA A 339 8.94 26.92 12.07
CA ALA A 339 9.89 27.95 11.64
C ALA A 339 10.98 27.38 10.72
N LEU A 340 11.41 26.13 10.93
CA LEU A 340 12.31 25.41 10.02
C LEU A 340 11.64 25.16 8.66
N ASP A 341 10.38 24.72 8.66
CA ASP A 341 9.58 24.52 7.44
C ASP A 341 9.38 25.83 6.67
N ASP A 342 8.99 26.91 7.34
CA ASP A 342 8.84 28.23 6.73
C ASP A 342 10.15 28.70 6.09
N MET A 343 11.28 28.58 6.80
CA MET A 343 12.59 28.95 6.27
C MET A 343 12.96 28.13 5.03
N GLN A 344 12.72 26.81 5.02
CA GLN A 344 12.96 25.99 3.84
C GLN A 344 12.06 26.37 2.68
N TYR A 345 10.77 26.62 2.96
CA TYR A 345 9.81 27.05 1.95
C TYR A 345 10.23 28.36 1.28
N GLU A 346 10.72 29.33 2.05
CA GLU A 346 11.25 30.58 1.50
C GLU A 346 12.48 30.37 0.60
N GLN A 347 13.34 29.40 0.92
CA GLN A 347 14.56 29.12 0.17
C GLN A 347 14.34 28.28 -1.09
N THR A 348 13.39 27.34 -1.05
CA THR A 348 13.24 26.28 -2.06
C THR A 348 11.89 26.31 -2.79
N GLY A 349 10.88 27.00 -2.23
CA GLY A 349 9.50 26.97 -2.68
C GLY A 349 8.75 25.70 -2.29
N ARG A 350 9.30 24.85 -1.43
CA ARG A 350 8.76 23.54 -1.03
C ARG A 350 8.71 23.38 0.48
N ARG A 351 7.65 22.73 0.97
CA ARG A 351 7.40 22.47 2.40
C ARG A 351 8.09 21.18 2.83
N ILE A 352 8.43 21.09 4.11
CA ILE A 352 8.81 19.86 4.82
C ILE A 352 7.56 19.01 4.97
N GLU A 353 7.24 18.29 3.92
CA GLU A 353 6.26 17.20 3.98
C GLU A 353 6.96 15.99 4.57
N ALA A 354 6.96 15.90 5.90
CA ALA A 354 7.56 14.77 6.60
C ALA A 354 6.78 13.49 6.29
N GLU A 355 7.44 12.54 5.63
CA GLU A 355 6.87 11.30 5.15
C GLU A 355 7.02 10.18 6.19
N SER A 356 8.25 9.94 6.65
CA SER A 356 8.57 8.86 7.59
C SER A 356 9.71 9.22 8.52
N PHE A 357 9.93 8.40 9.54
CA PHE A 357 10.99 8.57 10.51
C PHE A 357 11.55 7.22 10.98
N SER A 358 12.79 7.25 11.47
CA SER A 358 13.48 6.15 12.14
C SER A 358 14.05 6.64 13.46
N VAL A 359 14.13 5.74 14.44
CA VAL A 359 14.70 6.01 15.77
C VAL A 359 15.91 5.10 15.95
N LEU A 360 17.09 5.69 16.09
CA LEU A 360 18.38 4.98 16.22
C LEU A 360 19.30 5.77 17.14
N ASP A 361 20.20 5.09 17.82
CA ASP A 361 21.33 5.69 18.53
C ASP A 361 22.50 5.78 17.54
N PHE A 362 22.71 6.96 16.94
CA PHE A 362 23.68 7.14 15.86
C PHE A 362 25.12 7.17 16.39
N ASP A 363 25.36 7.79 17.54
CA ASP A 363 26.70 7.96 18.11
C ASP A 363 27.02 7.01 19.28
N GLY A 364 26.04 6.22 19.72
CA GLY A 364 26.20 5.23 20.79
C GLY A 364 26.20 5.84 22.19
N ASP A 365 25.72 7.08 22.36
CA ASP A 365 25.69 7.77 23.66
C ASP A 365 24.49 7.34 24.54
N GLY A 366 23.56 6.55 23.99
CA GLY A 366 22.36 6.05 24.65
C GLY A 366 21.15 6.98 24.55
N LEU A 367 21.25 8.11 23.85
CA LEU A 367 20.13 8.98 23.47
C LEU A 367 19.83 8.77 21.99
N ASN A 368 18.68 8.15 21.69
CA ASN A 368 18.34 7.94 20.28
C ASN A 368 18.07 9.27 19.55
N GLU A 369 18.64 9.43 18.37
CA GLU A 369 18.22 10.40 17.39
C GLU A 369 16.95 9.96 16.68
N VAL A 370 16.27 10.96 16.09
CA VAL A 370 15.17 10.73 15.17
C VAL A 370 15.53 11.27 13.80
N ALA A 371 15.68 10.38 12.82
CA ALA A 371 15.85 10.76 11.43
C ALA A 371 14.46 10.81 10.77
N VAL A 372 14.12 11.93 10.13
CA VAL A 372 12.82 12.19 9.48
C VAL A 372 13.05 12.40 7.99
N ILE A 373 12.43 11.57 7.15
CA ILE A 373 12.33 11.83 5.71
C ILE A 373 11.32 12.94 5.45
N ALA A 374 11.74 13.94 4.69
CA ALA A 374 10.91 14.87 3.94
C ALA A 374 11.57 15.09 2.57
N GLU A 375 11.57 16.33 2.03
CA GLU A 375 12.38 16.67 0.85
C GLU A 375 13.88 16.35 1.03
N LYS A 376 14.35 16.41 2.28
CA LYS A 376 15.65 15.94 2.75
C LYS A 376 15.44 15.00 3.93
N CYS A 377 16.51 14.34 4.36
CA CYS A 377 16.47 13.65 5.64
C CYS A 377 16.97 14.59 6.74
N TYR A 378 16.15 14.83 7.76
CA TYR A 378 16.44 15.66 8.92
C TYR A 378 16.74 14.78 10.13
N ILE A 379 17.90 14.94 10.76
CA ILE A 379 18.30 14.20 11.96
C ILE A 379 18.16 15.10 13.17
N PHE A 380 17.29 14.72 14.09
CA PHE A 380 17.05 15.39 15.36
C PHE A 380 17.89 14.71 16.44
N HIS A 381 18.89 15.45 16.93
CA HIS A 381 19.82 15.04 18.00
C HIS A 381 19.61 15.90 19.24
N THR A 382 19.93 15.37 20.43
CA THR A 382 19.83 16.11 21.68
C THR A 382 20.98 15.82 22.63
N ASP A 383 21.44 16.86 23.32
CA ASP A 383 22.38 16.74 24.46
C ASP A 383 21.65 16.48 25.80
N GLY A 384 20.34 16.19 25.73
CA GLY A 384 19.45 16.02 26.88
C GLY A 384 18.63 17.26 27.24
N ASP A 385 18.98 18.45 26.73
CA ASP A 385 18.19 19.67 26.91
C ASP A 385 17.85 20.34 25.58
N LYS A 386 18.87 20.60 24.75
CA LYS A 386 18.71 21.26 23.44
C LYS A 386 18.46 20.23 22.35
N VAL A 387 17.83 20.68 21.28
CA VAL A 387 17.62 19.86 20.08
C VAL A 387 18.34 20.50 18.91
N TYR A 388 19.24 19.74 18.32
CA TYR A 388 20.01 20.10 17.14
C TYR A 388 19.44 19.35 15.94
N VAL A 389 19.32 20.05 14.82
CA VAL A 389 18.79 19.49 13.59
C VAL A 389 19.86 19.55 12.51
N TYR A 390 20.15 18.40 11.93
CA TYR A 390 21.08 18.22 10.82
C TYR A 390 20.32 17.75 9.59
N ASP A 391 20.82 18.03 8.39
CA ASP A 391 20.23 17.51 7.15
C ASP A 391 21.25 16.71 6.32
N ILE A 392 20.80 15.55 5.84
CA ILE A 392 21.50 14.73 4.84
C ILE A 392 20.64 14.59 3.58
N ASN A 393 21.25 14.06 2.51
CA ASN A 393 20.52 13.81 1.27
C ASN A 393 19.37 12.83 1.50
N TYR A 394 18.19 13.09 0.92
CA TYR A 394 17.03 12.20 0.95
C TYR A 394 17.37 10.73 0.67
N ARG A 395 18.19 10.48 -0.36
CA ARG A 395 18.55 9.12 -0.79
C ARG A 395 19.33 8.34 0.26
N ALA A 396 20.06 9.02 1.13
CA ALA A 396 20.81 8.39 2.21
C ALA A 396 19.91 7.69 3.22
N PHE A 397 18.72 8.24 3.49
CA PHE A 397 17.80 7.63 4.45
C PHE A 397 17.24 6.29 3.94
N LEU A 398 17.04 6.16 2.63
CA LEU A 398 16.50 4.93 2.04
C LEU A 398 17.42 3.72 2.30
N ASP A 399 18.72 3.96 2.50
CA ASP A 399 19.73 2.95 2.82
C ASP A 399 20.21 2.99 4.29
N LEU A 400 19.50 3.71 5.17
CA LEU A 400 19.89 3.82 6.56
C LEU A 400 19.80 2.46 7.26
N LYS A 401 20.90 2.02 7.86
CA LYS A 401 21.04 0.73 8.54
C LYS A 401 20.99 0.89 10.06
N THR A 402 20.79 -0.23 10.77
CA THR A 402 20.64 -0.25 12.24
C THR A 402 21.87 0.20 13.01
N ASP A 403 23.04 0.20 12.38
CA ASP A 403 24.31 0.68 12.94
C ASP A 403 24.63 2.11 12.51
N ALA A 404 23.62 2.86 12.05
CA ALA A 404 23.74 4.23 11.55
C ALA A 404 24.67 4.40 10.34
N THR A 405 24.92 3.32 9.59
CA THR A 405 25.63 3.39 8.30
C THR A 405 24.64 3.47 7.14
N TRP A 406 25.06 4.03 6.00
CA TRP A 406 24.21 4.11 4.81
C TRP A 406 25.03 4.20 3.52
N ASN A 407 24.36 4.01 2.38
CA ASN A 407 24.94 4.28 1.07
C ASN A 407 24.57 5.71 0.64
N GLY A 408 25.58 6.54 0.36
CA GLY A 408 25.37 7.97 0.10
C GLY A 408 24.63 8.26 -1.21
N SER A 409 24.39 7.25 -2.05
CA SER A 409 23.74 7.38 -3.36
C SER A 409 22.33 6.81 -3.46
N GLY A 410 21.79 6.18 -2.41
CA GLY A 410 20.49 5.50 -2.48
C GLY A 410 20.58 4.14 -3.22
N GLY A 411 21.59 3.34 -2.91
CA GLY A 411 21.83 2.01 -3.49
C GLY A 411 22.40 2.02 -4.91
N ALA A 412 22.37 3.16 -5.59
CA ALA A 412 22.77 3.29 -7.00
C ALA A 412 24.27 3.11 -7.25
N SER A 413 25.10 3.19 -6.22
CA SER A 413 26.52 2.84 -6.30
C SER A 413 26.89 1.92 -5.14
N ASN A 414 27.20 0.66 -5.43
CA ASN A 414 27.63 -0.35 -4.43
C ASN A 414 28.97 0.00 -3.73
N TRP A 415 29.48 1.21 -3.92
CA TRP A 415 30.86 1.59 -3.65
C TRP A 415 30.98 3.01 -3.07
N TYR A 416 29.86 3.63 -2.67
CA TYR A 416 29.83 4.92 -1.96
C TYR A 416 29.16 4.76 -0.59
N TYR A 417 29.97 4.49 0.43
CA TYR A 417 29.52 4.11 1.77
C TYR A 417 29.81 5.21 2.78
N VAL A 418 28.89 5.46 3.69
CA VAL A 418 29.03 6.48 4.73
C VAL A 418 28.82 5.86 6.10
N GLU A 419 29.75 6.15 6.99
CA GLU A 419 29.76 5.71 8.38
C GLU A 419 29.56 6.94 9.27
N PHE A 420 28.54 6.90 10.12
CA PHE A 420 28.32 7.92 11.13
C PHE A 420 29.40 7.83 12.22
N THR A 421 29.90 8.97 12.71
CA THR A 421 31.00 8.99 13.70
C THR A 421 30.71 9.79 14.96
N GLY A 422 29.69 10.64 14.96
CA GLY A 422 29.32 11.43 16.13
C GLY A 422 28.61 12.73 15.78
N PHE A 423 28.23 13.46 16.81
CA PHE A 423 27.82 14.84 16.70
C PHE A 423 28.83 15.75 17.40
N THR A 424 28.88 16.99 16.93
CA THR A 424 29.36 18.13 17.73
C THR A 424 28.16 18.98 18.14
N ASP A 425 28.40 20.03 18.92
CA ASP A 425 27.37 21.02 19.27
C ASP A 425 26.71 21.67 18.04
N THR A 426 27.32 21.63 16.86
CA THR A 426 26.84 22.36 15.67
C THR A 426 26.87 21.58 14.36
N GLU A 427 27.46 20.39 14.34
CA GLU A 427 27.72 19.63 13.12
C GLU A 427 27.56 18.13 13.34
N MET A 428 27.08 17.46 12.30
CA MET A 428 27.11 16.01 12.19
C MET A 428 28.47 15.56 11.65
N LEU A 429 29.09 14.56 12.29
CA LEU A 429 30.38 13.99 11.90
C LEU A 429 30.20 12.62 11.25
N TYR A 430 30.81 12.41 10.09
CA TYR A 430 30.75 11.15 9.36
C TYR A 430 32.01 10.94 8.52
N ASN A 431 32.33 9.67 8.28
CA ASN A 431 33.33 9.24 7.32
C ASN A 431 32.65 8.82 6.02
N THR A 432 33.09 9.38 4.90
CA THR A 432 32.65 8.94 3.57
C THR A 432 33.75 8.14 2.90
N TYR A 433 33.40 6.96 2.42
CA TYR A 433 34.28 6.02 1.74
C TYR A 433 33.80 5.80 0.30
N LEU A 434 34.73 5.81 -0.65
CA LEU A 434 34.41 5.67 -2.07
C LEU A 434 35.40 4.71 -2.76
N HIS A 435 34.88 3.78 -3.55
CA HIS A 435 35.68 3.03 -4.52
C HIS A 435 35.27 3.45 -5.94
N ILE A 436 36.23 4.01 -6.71
CA ILE A 436 36.03 4.50 -8.08
C ILE A 436 36.56 3.44 -9.07
N TYR A 437 35.73 3.00 -10.02
CA TYR A 437 36.18 2.18 -11.15
C TYR A 437 36.85 3.06 -12.23
N GLU A 438 37.94 2.56 -12.83
CA GLU A 438 38.69 3.27 -13.88
C GLU A 438 37.90 3.48 -15.20
N ASP A 439 36.79 2.75 -15.42
CA ASP A 439 36.07 2.72 -16.72
C ASP A 439 34.62 3.25 -16.69
N THR A 440 34.11 3.67 -15.55
CA THR A 440 32.77 4.29 -15.46
C THR A 440 32.86 5.79 -15.67
N TYR A 441 32.09 6.33 -16.62
CA TYR A 441 31.88 7.77 -16.81
C TYR A 441 31.24 8.35 -15.53
N TRP A 442 32.09 8.72 -14.58
CA TRP A 442 31.74 9.30 -13.29
C TRP A 442 32.35 10.70 -13.25
N ASP A 443 31.51 11.71 -13.07
CA ASP A 443 31.93 13.11 -12.96
C ASP A 443 32.54 13.32 -11.57
N GLY A 444 33.80 12.88 -11.43
CA GLY A 444 34.51 12.67 -10.17
C GLY A 444 34.71 13.91 -9.29
N ASP A 445 34.33 15.10 -9.74
CA ASP A 445 34.44 16.34 -8.97
C ASP A 445 33.22 16.60 -8.06
N TYR A 446 32.07 15.96 -8.31
CA TYR A 446 30.82 16.32 -7.61
C TYR A 446 30.69 15.71 -6.19
N TYR A 447 31.45 14.64 -5.88
CA TYR A 447 31.32 13.88 -4.61
C TYR A 447 32.66 13.56 -3.92
N SER A 448 33.80 14.00 -4.48
CA SER A 448 35.14 13.63 -3.99
C SER A 448 35.71 14.53 -2.89
N GLY A 449 35.03 15.64 -2.56
CA GLY A 449 35.61 16.70 -1.71
C GLY A 449 36.15 16.23 -0.35
N ASN A 450 35.52 15.22 0.27
CA ASN A 450 35.88 14.70 1.59
C ASN A 450 35.92 13.14 1.67
N ALA A 451 35.79 12.44 0.54
CA ALA A 451 35.68 10.97 0.54
C ALA A 451 37.07 10.30 0.54
N LYS A 452 37.26 9.29 1.39
CA LYS A 452 38.45 8.44 1.37
C LYS A 452 38.33 7.42 0.23
N GLN A 453 39.24 7.50 -0.74
CA GLN A 453 39.32 6.51 -1.81
C GLN A 453 39.86 5.17 -1.28
N LEU A 454 39.18 4.09 -1.65
CA LEU A 454 39.50 2.73 -1.23
C LEU A 454 39.86 1.85 -2.43
N THR A 455 40.72 0.85 -2.20
CA THR A 455 40.80 -0.33 -3.07
C THR A 455 39.52 -1.16 -2.98
N LYS A 456 39.32 -2.08 -3.92
CA LYS A 456 38.14 -2.95 -3.91
C LYS A 456 38.08 -3.79 -2.64
N GLU A 457 39.20 -4.39 -2.25
CA GLU A 457 39.31 -5.23 -1.06
C GLU A 457 39.03 -4.44 0.23
N GLU A 458 39.46 -3.18 0.31
CA GLU A 458 39.17 -2.31 1.44
C GLU A 458 37.69 -1.90 1.49
N ALA A 459 37.07 -1.63 0.35
CA ALA A 459 35.65 -1.31 0.26
C ALA A 459 34.78 -2.52 0.64
N ASP A 460 35.10 -3.70 0.10
CA ASP A 460 34.43 -4.96 0.46
C ASP A 460 34.53 -5.23 1.97
N ALA A 461 35.70 -5.01 2.56
CA ALA A 461 35.91 -5.21 4.00
C ALA A 461 35.10 -4.23 4.87
N ILE A 462 35.03 -2.95 4.49
CA ILE A 462 34.26 -1.94 5.21
C ILE A 462 32.76 -2.24 5.12
N ILE A 463 32.25 -2.47 3.91
CA ILE A 463 30.82 -2.77 3.69
C ILE A 463 30.42 -4.04 4.45
N SER A 464 31.25 -5.09 4.39
CA SER A 464 30.98 -6.36 5.09
C SER A 464 31.09 -6.26 6.62
N SER A 465 31.73 -5.21 7.14
CA SER A 465 31.84 -4.97 8.59
C SER A 465 30.65 -4.23 9.18
N GLY A 466 29.91 -3.50 8.35
CA GLY A 466 28.67 -2.86 8.73
C GLY A 466 27.51 -3.87 8.85
N SER A 467 26.43 -3.43 9.47
CA SER A 467 25.14 -4.12 9.42
C SER A 467 24.68 -4.21 7.98
N ASP A 468 23.93 -5.26 7.63
CA ASP A 468 23.09 -5.31 6.44
C ASP A 468 21.60 -5.22 6.79
N VAL A 469 21.30 -4.99 8.07
CA VAL A 469 19.93 -4.82 8.56
C VAL A 469 19.53 -3.36 8.41
N MET A 470 18.48 -3.14 7.63
CA MET A 470 17.90 -1.81 7.44
C MET A 470 17.24 -1.29 8.70
N ALA A 471 17.36 0.01 8.94
CA ALA A 471 16.65 0.68 10.00
C ALA A 471 15.14 0.60 9.75
N LYS A 472 14.38 0.38 10.82
CA LYS A 472 12.91 0.40 10.77
C LYS A 472 12.43 1.80 10.45
N ARG A 473 11.54 1.91 9.48
CA ARG A 473 10.95 3.18 9.03
C ARG A 473 9.48 3.19 9.42
N TYR A 474 9.04 4.28 10.00
CA TYR A 474 7.67 4.48 10.44
C TYR A 474 7.16 5.75 9.77
N LYS A 475 5.96 5.74 9.19
CA LYS A 475 5.41 6.98 8.65
C LYS A 475 5.26 8.04 9.75
N TYR A 476 5.51 9.28 9.38
CA TYR A 476 5.54 10.38 10.32
C TYR A 476 4.14 10.91 10.59
N SER A 477 3.87 11.21 11.87
CA SER A 477 2.73 12.03 12.27
C SER A 477 3.11 12.84 13.49
N ARG A 478 2.90 14.16 13.41
CA ARG A 478 3.09 15.07 14.56
C ARG A 478 2.26 14.61 15.76
N ASN A 479 1.10 13.98 15.54
CA ASN A 479 0.19 13.55 16.59
C ASN A 479 0.78 12.45 17.49
N TYR A 480 1.79 11.70 17.03
CA TYR A 480 2.49 10.72 17.88
C TYR A 480 3.29 11.38 19.01
N PHE A 481 3.72 12.63 18.80
CA PHE A 481 4.58 13.35 19.73
C PHE A 481 3.85 14.43 20.53
N LYS A 482 2.61 14.77 20.14
CA LYS A 482 1.71 15.61 20.94
C LYS A 482 1.22 14.83 22.16
N GLN A 483 1.65 15.27 23.35
CA GLN A 483 1.15 14.81 24.65
C GLN A 483 -0.03 15.67 25.13
#